data_AF-F3FYC3-F1
#
_entry.id   AF-F3FYC3-F1
#
_cell.length_a   1.000
_cell.length_b   1.000
_cell.length_c   1.000
_cell.angle_alpha   90.00
_cell.angle_beta   90.00
_cell.angle_gamma   90.00
#
_symmetry.space_group_name_H-M   'P 1'
#
loop_
_entity.id
_entity.type
_entity.pdbx_description
1 polymer ?
#
loop_
_entity_poly.entity_id
_entity_poly.type
_entity_poly.pdbx_seq_one_letter_code
_entity_poly.pdbx_strand_id
1 'polypeptide(L)' 'VHVLEHAPQAPLHRFSVMPEQERHQLMVDFNATEFDYPLEQTLHGLFEAQVEL' A
#
# COMPACT_ATOMS: atom_id res chain seq x y z
N VAL A 1 5.39 -25.66 2.25
CA VAL A 1 4.83 -26.95 2.73
C VAL A 1 4.77 -27.04 4.26
N HIS A 2 5.65 -26.36 5.01
CA HIS A 2 5.69 -26.41 6.49
C HIS A 2 4.46 -25.85 7.24
N VAL A 3 3.73 -24.90 6.67
CA VAL A 3 2.67 -24.17 7.40
C VAL A 3 1.46 -25.05 7.74
N LEU A 4 1.16 -26.04 6.87
CA LEU A 4 0.07 -26.99 7.09
C LEU A 4 0.40 -28.03 8.18
N GLU A 5 1.69 -28.31 8.42
CA GLU A 5 2.15 -29.29 9.41
C GLU A 5 1.97 -28.77 10.85
N HIS A 6 2.10 -27.45 11.04
CA HIS A 6 2.03 -26.83 12.37
C HIS A 6 0.64 -26.29 12.74
N ALA A 7 -0.29 -26.15 11.79
CA ALA A 7 -1.62 -25.62 12.02
C ALA A 7 -2.70 -26.31 11.16
N PRO A 8 -2.93 -27.63 11.34
CA PRO A 8 -3.79 -28.43 10.46
C PRO A 8 -5.28 -28.03 10.50
N GLN A 9 -5.72 -27.36 11.56
CA GLN A 9 -7.11 -26.89 11.72
C GLN A 9 -7.29 -25.41 11.37
N ALA A 10 -6.22 -24.71 10.97
CA ALA A 10 -6.34 -23.30 10.60
C ALA A 10 -7.07 -23.16 9.26
N PRO A 11 -7.96 -22.16 9.11
CA PRO A 11 -8.67 -21.94 7.86
C PRO A 11 -7.72 -21.71 6.69
N LEU A 12 -7.94 -22.40 5.57
CA LEU A 12 -7.03 -22.37 4.41
C LEU A 12 -6.74 -20.97 3.87
N HIS A 13 -7.71 -20.05 3.93
CA HIS A 13 -7.57 -18.66 3.46
C HIS A 13 -6.57 -17.83 4.28
N ARG A 14 -6.13 -18.32 5.44
CA ARG A 14 -5.14 -17.64 6.28
C ARG A 14 -3.70 -17.90 5.86
N PHE A 15 -3.48 -18.85 4.95
CA PHE A 15 -2.16 -19.18 4.47
C PHE A 15 -1.83 -18.36 3.23
N SER A 16 -0.73 -17.60 3.29
CA SER A 16 -0.19 -16.95 2.10
C SER A 16 0.43 -18.03 1.20
N VAL A 17 -0.08 -18.13 -0.03
CA VAL A 17 0.47 -18.99 -1.08
C VAL A 17 1.45 -18.24 -1.98
N MET A 18 1.55 -16.91 -1.82
CA MET A 18 2.38 -16.04 -2.64
C MET A 18 3.82 -16.01 -2.08
N PRO A 19 4.85 -16.14 -2.94
CA PRO A 19 6.23 -15.90 -2.54
C PRO A 19 6.43 -14.49 -1.98
N GLU A 20 7.26 -14.35 -0.94
CA GLU A 20 7.50 -13.05 -0.30
C GLU A 20 8.01 -11.99 -1.27
N GLN A 21 8.83 -12.37 -2.25
CA GLN A 21 9.34 -11.45 -3.27
C GLN A 21 8.23 -10.91 -4.17
N GLU A 22 7.31 -11.77 -4.62
CA GLU A 22 6.17 -11.36 -5.44
C GLU A 22 5.22 -10.46 -4.63
N ARG A 23 4.99 -10.81 -3.36
CA ARG A 23 4.22 -9.99 -2.43
C ARG A 23 4.85 -8.60 -2.25
N HIS A 24 6.17 -8.54 -2.10
CA HIS A 24 6.91 -7.27 -1.99
C HIS A 24 6.73 -6.42 -3.24
N GLN A 25 6.87 -7.02 -4.42
CA GLN A 25 6.69 -6.31 -5.69
C GLN A 25 5.29 -5.69 -5.81
N LEU A 26 4.24 -6.45 -5.48
CA LEU A 26 2.86 -5.99 -5.59
C LEU A 26 2.46 -4.96 -4.53
N MET A 27 2.99 -5.07 -3.31
CA MET A 27 2.58 -4.24 -2.18
C MET A 27 3.45 -3.01 -2.00
N VAL A 28 4.73 -3.09 -2.36
CA VAL A 28 5.71 -2.03 -2.12
C VAL A 28 6.17 -1.45 -3.45
N ASP A 29 6.83 -2.25 -4.29
CA ASP A 29 7.52 -1.71 -5.47
C ASP A 29 6.56 -1.07 -6.46
N PHE A 30 5.40 -1.69 -6.71
CA PHE A 30 4.37 -1.14 -7.59
C PHE A 30 3.57 0.01 -6.95
N ASN A 31 3.54 0.10 -5.62
CA ASN A 31 2.83 1.17 -4.90
C ASN A 31 3.77 2.27 -4.39
N ALA A 32 5.01 2.34 -4.89
CA ALA A 32 5.99 3.36 -4.56
C ALA A 32 5.64 4.71 -5.22
N THR A 33 4.45 5.23 -4.92
CA THR A 33 3.90 6.50 -5.44
C THR A 33 3.91 7.59 -4.37
N GLU A 34 4.83 7.49 -3.40
CA GLU A 34 5.00 8.51 -2.37
C GLU A 34 5.46 9.83 -3.02
N PHE A 35 4.80 10.91 -2.66
CA PHE A 35 5.12 12.24 -3.13
C PHE A 35 4.82 13.24 -2.01
N ASP A 36 5.65 14.27 -1.90
CA ASP A 36 5.49 15.31 -0.89
C ASP A 36 4.32 16.23 -1.25
N TYR A 37 3.14 15.90 -0.74
CA TYR A 37 1.96 16.75 -0.89
C TYR A 37 1.94 17.84 0.20
N PRO A 38 1.61 19.10 -0.16
CA PRO A 38 1.45 20.17 0.82
C PRO A 38 0.13 19.98 1.60
N LEU A 39 0.17 19.16 2.65
CA LEU A 39 -1.01 18.80 3.46
C LEU A 39 -1.58 19.97 4.27
N GLU A 40 -0.80 21.03 4.47
CA GLU A 40 -1.24 22.26 5.14
C GLU A 40 -2.00 23.20 4.20
N GLN A 41 -1.84 23.02 2.88
CA GLN A 41 -2.48 23.87 1.89
C GLN A 41 -3.90 23.38 1.62
N THR A 42 -4.88 24.27 1.80
CA THR A 42 -6.27 23.97 1.49
C THR A 42 -6.50 23.99 -0.02
N LEU A 43 -7.47 23.20 -0.49
CA LEU A 43 -7.85 23.20 -1.90
C LEU A 43 -8.33 24.58 -2.37
N HIS A 44 -9.13 25.31 -1.57
CA HIS A 44 -9.57 26.65 -1.94
C HIS A 44 -8.42 27.67 -1.97
N GLY A 45 -7.45 27.55 -1.07
CA GLY A 45 -6.27 28.42 -1.08
C GLY A 45 -5.41 28.24 -2.34
N LEU A 46 -5.39 27.04 -2.94
CA LEU A 46 -4.75 26.83 -4.26
C LEU A 46 -5.45 27.64 -5.36
N PHE A 47 -6.78 27.72 -5.33
CA PHE A 47 -7.54 28.53 -6.29
C PHE A 47 -7.31 30.02 -6.08
N GLU A 48 -7.31 30.48 -4.83
CA GLU A 48 -7.04 31.89 -4.50
C GLU A 48 -5.65 32.32 -4.98
N ALA A 49 -4.61 31.55 -4.64
CA ALA A 49 -3.24 31.81 -5.08
C ALA A 49 -3.10 31.82 -6.62
N GLN A 50 -3.86 31.00 -7.34
CA GLN A 50 -3.85 30.97 -8.80
C GLN A 50 -4.53 32.17 -9.45
N VAL A 51 -5.55 32.76 -8.80
CA VAL A 51 -6.29 33.93 -9.31
C VAL A 51 -5.54 35.24 -9.02
N GLU A 52 -4.73 35.27 -7.96
CA GLU A 52 -3.87 36.42 -7.63
C GLU A 52 -2.64 36.57 -8.55
N LEU A 53 -2.31 35.54 -9.35
CA LEU A 53 -1.25 35.55 -10.38
C LEU A 53 -1.71 36.18 -11.70
#